data_AF-A0A2D4LQT1-F1
#
_entry.id   AF-A0A2D4LQT1-F1
#
_cell.length_a   1.000
_cell.length_b   1.000
_cell.length_c   1.000
_cell.angle_alpha   90.00
_cell.angle_beta   90.00
_cell.angle_gamma   90.00
#
_symmetry.space_group_name_H-M   'P 1'
#
loop_
_entity.id
_entity.type
_entity.pdbx_description
1 polymer ?
#
loop_
_entity_poly.entity_id
_entity_poly.type
_entity_poly.pdbx_seq_one_letter_code
_entity_poly.pdbx_strand_id
1 'polypeptide(L)'
;ERLQMELGPIPEALTHDSVGALVEAWDRAATGALDRVVPLRPLIRRGSRSAPWFTEELREMKRRKRRLESSWRASRSESDRTLIKAHVRAYLVAIRAEKHSHFT
;
A
#
# COMPACT_ATOMS: atom_id res chain seq x y z
N GLU A 1 13.01 11.91 1.62
CA GLU A 1 13.71 13.03 2.28
C GLU A 1 14.71 12.60 3.36
N ARG A 2 14.36 11.74 4.34
CA ARG A 2 15.32 11.30 5.39
C ARG A 2 16.65 10.72 4.89
N LEU A 3 16.64 9.92 3.82
CA LEU A 3 17.87 9.35 3.24
C LEU A 3 18.78 10.41 2.61
N GLN A 4 18.20 11.39 1.93
CA GLN A 4 18.97 12.51 1.34
C GLN A 4 19.56 13.40 2.43
N MET A 5 18.85 13.56 3.55
CA MET A 5 19.34 14.29 4.71
C MET A 5 20.53 13.58 5.39
N GLU A 6 20.53 12.24 5.45
CA GLU A 6 21.63 11.44 6.02
C GLU A 6 22.84 11.29 5.08
N LEU A 7 22.61 11.26 3.77
CA LEU A 7 23.66 11.23 2.74
C LEU A 7 24.48 12.54 2.70
N GLY A 8 23.82 13.68 2.94
CA GLY A 8 24.45 15.00 2.84
C GLY A 8 24.81 15.40 1.40
N PRO A 9 25.46 16.57 1.22
CA PRO A 9 25.95 17.02 -0.09
C PRO A 9 27.14 16.16 -0.54
N ILE A 10 27.35 16.09 -1.86
CA ILE A 10 28.52 15.40 -2.43
C ILE A 10 29.79 16.11 -1.92
N PRO A 11 30.73 15.39 -1.28
CA PRO A 11 31.92 16.02 -0.75
C PRO A 11 32.78 16.62 -1.88
N GLU A 12 32.89 17.94 -1.92
CA GLU A 12 33.70 18.68 -2.91
C GLU A 12 35.19 18.28 -2.84
N ALA A 13 35.65 17.80 -1.68
CA ALA A 13 37.00 17.28 -1.49
C ALA A 13 37.36 16.11 -2.41
N LEU A 14 36.37 15.37 -2.93
CA LEU A 14 36.56 14.21 -3.81
C LEU A 14 36.55 14.56 -5.30
N THR A 15 36.34 15.84 -5.65
CA THR A 15 36.27 16.30 -7.05
C THR A 15 37.65 16.34 -7.74
N HIS A 16 38.73 16.24 -6.97
CA HIS A 16 40.12 16.27 -7.46
C HIS A 16 40.83 14.90 -7.37
N ASP A 17 40.17 13.89 -6.79
CA ASP A 17 40.70 12.54 -6.68
C ASP A 17 40.32 11.67 -7.89
N SER A 18 41.03 10.55 -8.06
CA SER A 18 40.68 9.56 -9.11
C SER A 18 39.22 9.11 -8.97
N VAL A 19 38.56 8.83 -10.10
CA VAL A 19 37.15 8.40 -10.14
C VAL A 19 36.88 7.21 -9.21
N GLY A 20 37.84 6.28 -9.07
CA GLY A 20 37.73 5.15 -8.15
C GLY A 20 37.62 5.58 -6.68
N ALA A 21 38.42 6.55 -6.25
CA ALA A 21 38.38 7.06 -4.88
C ALA A 21 37.06 7.78 -4.56
N LEU A 22 36.49 8.49 -5.54
CA LEU A 22 35.17 9.11 -5.42
C LEU A 22 34.06 8.07 -5.25
N VAL A 23 34.05 7.02 -6.09
CA VAL A 23 33.06 5.94 -6.01
C VAL A 23 33.12 5.25 -4.66
N GLU A 24 34.31 4.91 -4.19
CA GLU A 24 34.55 4.26 -2.90
C GLU A 24 34.08 5.10 -1.71
N ALA A 25 34.34 6.41 -1.74
CA ALA A 25 33.88 7.31 -0.69
C ALA A 25 32.36 7.46 -0.69
N TRP A 26 31.74 7.50 -1.88
CA TRP A 26 30.30 7.58 -2.01
C TRP A 26 29.59 6.30 -1.56
N ASP A 27 30.14 5.14 -1.91
CA ASP A 27 29.58 3.84 -1.52
C ASP A 27 29.59 3.63 0.00
N ARG A 28 30.66 4.07 0.66
CA ARG A 28 30.74 4.11 2.13
C ARG A 28 29.70 5.04 2.76
N ALA A 29 29.54 6.24 2.20
CA ALA A 29 28.54 7.21 2.70
C ALA A 29 27.11 6.69 2.50
N ALA A 30 26.83 6.10 1.34
CA ALA A 30 25.53 5.52 1.03
C ALA A 30 25.20 4.33 1.94
N THR A 31 26.16 3.45 2.19
CA THR A 31 25.99 2.32 3.11
C THR A 31 25.69 2.80 4.53
N GLY A 32 26.47 3.77 5.04
CA GLY A 32 26.24 4.32 6.38
C GLY A 32 24.90 5.06 6.51
N ALA A 33 24.45 5.76 5.47
CA ALA A 33 23.14 6.40 5.44
C ALA A 33 22.00 5.36 5.40
N LEU A 34 22.17 4.28 4.63
CA LEU A 34 21.21 3.17 4.58
C LEU A 34 21.08 2.51 5.95
N ASP A 35 22.18 2.20 6.65
CA ASP A 35 22.13 1.58 7.98
C ASP A 35 21.35 2.42 9.02
N ARG A 36 21.37 3.74 8.89
CA ARG A 36 20.63 4.67 9.77
C ARG A 36 19.16 4.80 9.41
N VAL A 37 18.82 4.67 8.14
CA VAL A 37 17.46 4.87 7.63
C VAL A 37 16.68 3.56 7.62
N VAL A 38 17.34 2.45 7.35
CA VAL A 38 16.73 1.12 7.30
C VAL A 38 16.34 0.72 8.72
N PRO A 39 15.09 0.26 8.93
CA PRO A 39 14.69 -0.23 10.23
C PRO A 39 15.53 -1.46 10.61
N LEU A 40 16.18 -1.41 11.78
CA LEU A 40 16.99 -2.50 12.34
C LEU A 40 16.22 -3.82 12.54
N ARG A 41 14.90 -3.75 12.49
CA ARG A 41 14.02 -4.92 12.53
C ARG A 41 13.30 -5.02 11.18
N PRO A 42 13.25 -6.21 10.56
CA PRO A 42 12.44 -6.43 9.38
C PRO A 42 11.01 -5.96 9.65
N LEU A 43 10.46 -5.16 8.73
CA LEU A 43 9.08 -4.77 8.82
C LEU A 43 8.23 -6.02 8.56
N ILE A 44 7.77 -6.66 9.64
CA ILE A 44 6.86 -7.79 9.55
C ILE A 44 5.54 -7.24 9.00
N ARG A 45 5.35 -7.36 7.69
CA ARG A 45 4.03 -7.23 7.06
C ARG A 45 3.19 -8.36 7.62
N ARG A 46 2.50 -8.12 8.74
CA ARG A 46 1.43 -9.01 9.17
C ARG A 46 0.49 -9.13 7.98
N GLY A 47 0.41 -10.31 7.39
CA GLY A 47 -0.61 -10.61 6.39
C GLY A 47 -1.96 -10.16 6.95
N SER A 48 -2.85 -9.70 6.07
CA SER A 48 -4.24 -9.42 6.47
C SER A 48 -4.72 -10.60 7.31
N ARG A 49 -5.21 -10.34 8.55
CA ARG A 49 -5.75 -11.40 9.41
C ARG A 49 -6.64 -12.26 8.52
N SER A 50 -6.33 -13.56 8.42
CA SER A 50 -7.17 -14.48 7.67
C SER A 50 -8.59 -14.31 8.20
N ALA A 51 -9.51 -13.97 7.31
CA ALA A 51 -10.93 -13.85 7.61
C ALA A 51 -11.59 -15.04 6.90
N PRO A 52 -11.69 -16.21 7.57
CA PRO A 52 -12.17 -17.43 6.90
C PRO A 52 -13.64 -17.30 6.49
N TRP A 53 -14.41 -16.51 7.24
CA TRP A 53 -15.77 -16.07 6.88
C TRP A 53 -15.84 -15.12 5.67
N PHE A 54 -14.71 -14.61 5.17
CA PHE A 54 -14.68 -13.72 4.01
C PHE A 54 -14.56 -14.53 2.72
N THR A 55 -15.70 -15.08 2.31
CA THR A 55 -15.89 -15.96 1.15
C THR A 55 -15.57 -15.26 -0.18
N GLU A 56 -15.44 -16.05 -1.26
CA GLU A 56 -15.19 -15.51 -2.60
C GLU A 56 -16.37 -14.66 -3.09
N GLU A 57 -17.61 -15.02 -2.73
CA GLU A 57 -18.79 -14.23 -3.04
C GLU A 57 -18.68 -12.81 -2.47
N LEU A 58 -18.28 -12.68 -1.19
CA LEU A 58 -18.06 -11.35 -0.58
C LEU A 58 -16.93 -10.57 -1.27
N ARG A 59 -15.90 -11.26 -1.77
CA ARG A 59 -14.83 -10.62 -2.57
C ARG A 59 -15.37 -10.12 -3.90
N GLU A 60 -16.20 -10.91 -4.58
CA GLU A 60 -16.83 -10.52 -5.83
C GLU A 60 -17.76 -9.32 -5.63
N MET A 61 -18.61 -9.35 -4.61
CA MET A 61 -19.46 -8.22 -4.25
C MET A 61 -18.62 -6.96 -3.98
N LYS A 62 -17.49 -7.08 -3.27
CA LYS A 62 -16.59 -5.95 -3.02
C LYS A 62 -15.95 -5.43 -4.32
N ARG A 63 -15.54 -6.31 -5.25
CA ARG A 63 -15.02 -5.92 -6.57
C ARG A 63 -16.09 -5.23 -7.41
N ARG A 64 -17.32 -5.77 -7.43
CA ARG A 64 -18.47 -5.19 -8.14
C ARG A 64 -18.80 -3.78 -7.63
N LYS A 65 -18.78 -3.57 -6.30
CA LYS A 65 -18.90 -2.23 -5.70
C LYS A 65 -17.88 -1.25 -6.29
N ARG A 66 -16.61 -1.64 -6.41
CA ARG A 66 -15.55 -0.78 -6.99
C ARG A 66 -15.77 -0.46 -8.46
N ARG A 67 -16.29 -1.42 -9.24
CA ARG A 67 -16.65 -1.20 -10.65
C ARG A 67 -17.80 -0.21 -10.77
N LEU A 68 -18.85 -0.38 -9.96
CA LEU A 68 -19.99 0.55 -9.90
C LEU A 68 -19.55 1.97 -9.49
N GLU A 69 -18.71 2.09 -8.46
CA GLU A 69 -18.13 3.39 -8.06
C GLU A 69 -17.33 4.03 -9.18
N SER A 70 -16.63 3.24 -9.99
CA SER A 70 -15.83 3.75 -11.11
C SER A 70 -16.73 4.20 -12.27
N SER A 71 -17.79 3.44 -12.56
CA SER A 71 -18.85 3.86 -13.50
C SER A 71 -19.47 5.19 -13.07
N TRP A 72 -19.88 5.29 -11.81
CA TRP A 72 -20.48 6.52 -11.27
C TRP A 72 -19.51 7.70 -11.32
N ARG A 73 -18.22 7.50 -11.04
CA ARG A 73 -17.24 8.58 -11.16
C ARG A 73 -17.13 9.11 -12.60
N ALA A 74 -17.32 8.26 -13.60
CA ALA A 74 -17.31 8.64 -15.00
C ALA A 74 -18.63 9.28 -15.45
N SER A 75 -19.78 8.69 -15.09
CA SER A 75 -21.10 9.13 -15.54
C SER A 75 -21.68 10.28 -14.71
N ARG A 76 -21.33 10.35 -13.42
CA ARG A 76 -21.97 11.17 -12.37
C ARG A 76 -23.50 11.05 -12.32
N SER A 77 -24.06 9.96 -12.84
CA SER A 77 -25.50 9.75 -12.90
C SER A 77 -26.09 9.40 -11.52
N GLU A 78 -27.29 9.91 -11.23
CA GLU A 78 -28.06 9.49 -10.06
C GLU A 78 -28.52 8.03 -10.15
N SER A 79 -28.70 7.47 -11.36
CA SER A 79 -28.98 6.03 -11.56
C SER A 79 -27.83 5.15 -11.06
N ASP A 80 -26.58 5.54 -11.34
CA ASP A 80 -25.41 4.79 -10.88
C ASP A 80 -25.27 4.92 -9.36
N ARG A 81 -25.65 6.08 -8.81
CA ARG A 81 -25.67 6.33 -7.37
C ARG A 81 -26.69 5.45 -6.65
N THR A 82 -27.90 5.27 -7.19
CA THR A 82 -28.90 4.37 -6.61
C THR A 82 -28.45 2.91 -6.71
N LEU A 83 -27.83 2.52 -7.82
CA LEU A 83 -27.27 1.18 -8.01
C LEU A 83 -26.15 0.87 -6.99
N ILE A 84 -25.24 1.81 -6.74
CA ILE A 84 -24.21 1.66 -5.69
C ILE A 84 -24.86 1.49 -4.31
N LYS A 85 -25.86 2.32 -3.98
CA LYS A 85 -26.56 2.23 -2.68
C LYS A 85 -27.23 0.87 -2.49
N ALA A 86 -27.94 0.38 -3.51
CA ALA A 86 -28.58 -0.94 -3.47
C ALA A 86 -27.55 -2.06 -3.29
N HIS A 87 -26.46 -2.02 -4.07
CA HIS A 87 -25.37 -3.01 -3.98
C HIS A 87 -24.69 -3.02 -2.60
N VAL A 88 -24.45 -1.84 -2.01
CA VAL A 88 -23.87 -1.72 -0.66
C VAL A 88 -24.80 -2.34 0.40
N ARG A 89 -26.12 -2.11 0.30
CA ARG A 89 -27.08 -2.73 1.23
C ARG A 89 -27.05 -4.25 1.15
N ALA A 90 -27.10 -4.81 -0.06
CA ALA A 90 -27.00 -6.26 -0.27
C ALA A 90 -25.69 -6.84 0.28
N TYR A 91 -24.57 -6.18 0.02
CA TYR A 91 -23.26 -6.59 0.52
C TYR A 91 -23.19 -6.63 2.06
N LEU A 92 -23.78 -5.65 2.75
CA LEU A 92 -23.79 -5.62 4.21
C LEU A 92 -24.66 -6.74 4.81
N VAL A 93 -25.78 -7.07 4.16
CA VAL A 93 -26.63 -8.21 4.55
C VAL A 93 -25.86 -9.52 4.39
N ALA A 94 -25.21 -9.73 3.24
CA ALA A 94 -24.39 -10.92 2.99
C ALA A 94 -23.25 -11.07 4.03
N ILE A 95 -22.54 -9.98 4.35
CA ILE A 95 -21.51 -10.01 5.42
C ILE A 95 -22.10 -10.46 6.75
N ARG A 96 -23.30 -9.97 7.11
CA ARG A 96 -23.93 -10.32 8.38
C ARG A 96 -24.33 -11.80 8.40
N ALA A 97 -24.87 -12.31 7.29
CA ALA A 97 -25.22 -13.72 7.15
C ALA A 97 -23.97 -14.61 7.27
N GLU A 98 -22.90 -14.33 6.52
CA GLU A 98 -21.65 -15.10 6.57
C GLU A 98 -21.00 -15.09 7.95
N LYS A 99 -21.00 -13.93 8.61
CA LYS A 99 -20.52 -13.84 10.00
C LYS A 99 -21.39 -14.66 10.94
N HIS A 100 -22.71 -14.63 10.79
CA HIS A 100 -23.60 -15.42 11.63
C HIS A 100 -23.33 -16.92 11.42
N SER A 101 -23.25 -17.39 10.18
CA SER A 101 -22.98 -18.80 9.86
C SER A 101 -21.62 -19.29 10.36
N HIS A 102 -20.60 -18.42 10.42
CA HIS A 102 -19.26 -18.81 10.84
C HIS A 102 -19.04 -18.71 12.37
N PHE A 103 -19.77 -17.84 13.07
CA PHE A 103 -19.60 -17.61 14.52
C PHE A 103 -20.73 -18.19 15.38
N THR A 104 -21.73 -18.85 14.77
CA THR A 104 -22.76 -19.64 15.44
C THR A 104 -22.38 -21.11 15.36
#